data_AF-A0A351WRA9-F1
#
_entry.id   AF-A0A351WRA9-F1
#
_cell.length_a   1.000
_cell.length_b   1.000
_cell.length_c   1.000
_cell.angle_alpha   90.00
_cell.angle_beta   90.00
_cell.angle_gamma   90.00
#
_symmetry.space_group_name_H-M   'P 1'
#
loop_
_entity.id
_entity.type
_entity.pdbx_description
1 polymer ?
#
loop_
_entity_poly.entity_id
_entity_poly.type
_entity_poly.pdbx_seq_one_letter_code
_entity_poly.pdbx_strand_id
1 'polypeptide(L)'
;MKKLLTVTLLSSVIIAGCQPANITAVKWDTGEKGANVQTRCERVDMRDRSEMQSSFARYDGWKLIYISEYTTGNKSGTDAAICFERLK
;
A
#
# COMPACT_ATOMS: atom_id res chain seq x y z
N MET A 1 8.70 23.30 -35.47
CA MET A 1 9.71 23.27 -34.39
C MET A 1 9.07 23.41 -32.99
N LYS A 2 8.33 24.48 -32.67
CA LYS A 2 7.68 24.66 -31.35
C LYS A 2 6.76 23.49 -30.94
N LYS A 3 5.88 23.02 -31.85
CA LYS A 3 4.97 21.89 -31.60
C LYS A 3 5.69 20.55 -31.33
N LEU A 4 6.87 20.34 -31.93
CA LEU A 4 7.65 19.11 -31.74
C LEU A 4 8.28 19.09 -30.34
N LEU A 5 8.79 20.24 -29.88
CA LEU A 5 9.33 20.44 -28.54
C LEU A 5 8.26 20.25 -27.44
N THR A 6 7.04 20.74 -27.68
CA THR A 6 5.92 20.56 -26.72
C THR A 6 5.53 19.09 -26.58
N VAL A 7 5.54 18.32 -27.68
CA VAL A 7 5.23 16.89 -27.65
C VAL A 7 6.32 16.09 -26.94
N THR A 8 7.60 16.42 -27.15
CA THR A 8 8.71 15.73 -26.45
C THR A 8 8.72 16.02 -24.94
N LEU A 9 8.36 17.24 -24.54
CA LEU A 9 8.28 17.62 -23.13
C LEU A 9 7.09 16.95 -22.42
N LEU A 10 5.95 16.80 -23.11
CA LEU A 10 4.78 16.14 -22.53
C LEU A 10 5.01 14.63 -22.35
N SER A 11 5.68 13.98 -23.31
CA SER A 11 6.01 12.55 -23.23
C SER A 11 6.98 12.22 -22.08
N SER A 12 7.92 13.11 -21.77
CA SER A 12 8.89 12.92 -20.68
C SER A 12 8.26 13.05 -19.29
N VAL A 13 7.22 13.88 -19.13
CA VAL A 13 6.45 13.99 -17.88
C VAL A 13 5.61 12.75 -17.61
N ILE A 14 5.03 12.13 -18.65
CA ILE A 14 4.20 10.93 -18.50
C ILE A 14 5.06 9.71 -18.06
N ILE A 15 6.28 9.59 -18.58
CA ILE A 15 7.19 8.48 -18.23
C ILE A 15 7.72 8.61 -16.79
N ALA A 16 7.88 9.85 -16.28
CA ALA A 16 8.31 10.09 -14.90
C ALA A 16 7.27 9.69 -13.84
N GLY A 17 6.00 9.49 -14.22
CA GLY A 17 4.93 9.04 -13.32
C GLY A 17 4.91 7.53 -13.03
N CYS A 18 5.43 6.71 -13.95
CA CYS A 18 5.54 5.26 -13.76
C CYS A 18 6.95 4.90 -13.26
N GLN A 19 7.23 5.18 -11.99
CA GLN A 19 8.44 4.72 -11.32
C GLN A 19 8.20 3.35 -10.68
N PRO A 20 9.19 2.44 -10.70
CA PRO A 20 9.08 1.19 -9.96
C PRO A 20 8.87 1.48 -8.46
N ALA A 21 8.04 0.67 -7.82
CA ALA A 21 7.80 0.75 -6.38
C ALA A 21 8.76 -0.20 -5.65
N ASN A 22 9.40 0.31 -4.59
CA ASN A 22 10.13 -0.55 -3.66
C ASN A 22 9.10 -1.17 -2.71
N ILE A 23 9.06 -2.51 -2.68
CA ILE A 23 8.12 -3.26 -1.85
C ILE A 23 8.86 -3.83 -0.66
N THR A 24 8.41 -3.51 0.54
CA THR A 24 8.88 -4.15 1.78
C THR A 24 7.70 -4.81 2.46
N ALA A 25 7.78 -6.12 2.67
CA ALA A 25 6.68 -6.89 3.25
C ALA A 25 7.12 -7.74 4.45
N VAL A 26 6.29 -7.78 5.48
CA VAL A 26 6.44 -8.63 6.65
C VAL A 26 5.16 -9.40 6.87
N LYS A 27 5.28 -10.70 7.09
CA LYS A 27 4.17 -11.59 7.43
C LYS A 27 4.45 -12.26 8.78
N TRP A 28 3.42 -12.35 9.61
CA TRP A 28 3.47 -13.07 10.87
C TRP A 28 2.63 -14.34 10.78
N ASP A 29 3.12 -15.43 11.37
CA ASP A 29 2.34 -16.66 11.53
C ASP A 29 1.34 -16.48 12.68
N THR A 30 0.09 -16.84 12.43
CA THR A 30 -0.94 -16.82 13.47
C THR A 30 -0.99 -18.10 14.27
N GLY A 31 -0.39 -19.19 13.78
CA GLY A 31 -0.51 -20.53 14.38
C GLY A 31 -1.88 -21.18 14.12
N GLU A 32 -2.84 -20.40 13.64
CA GLU A 32 -4.22 -20.80 13.35
C GLU A 32 -4.35 -21.15 11.87
N LYS A 33 -4.91 -22.32 11.55
CA LYS A 33 -5.00 -22.82 10.17
C LYS A 33 -6.45 -22.94 9.71
N GLY A 34 -6.71 -22.49 8.47
CA GLY A 34 -7.89 -22.92 7.71
C GLY A 34 -9.18 -22.12 7.95
N ALA A 35 -10.32 -22.81 7.92
CA ALA A 35 -11.66 -22.22 7.84
C ALA A 35 -12.11 -21.41 9.08
N ASN A 36 -11.33 -21.45 10.17
CA ASN A 36 -11.64 -20.84 11.47
C ASN A 36 -11.14 -19.39 11.60
N VAL A 37 -10.37 -18.90 10.64
CA VAL A 37 -9.91 -17.50 10.61
C VAL A 37 -10.67 -16.68 9.57
N GLN A 38 -10.89 -15.41 9.87
CA GLN A 38 -11.36 -14.40 8.94
C GLN A 38 -10.23 -13.40 8.69
N THR A 39 -9.77 -13.32 7.44
CA THR A 39 -8.75 -12.35 7.02
C THR A 39 -9.40 -11.17 6.30
N ARG A 40 -8.92 -9.96 6.57
CA ARG A 40 -9.30 -8.73 5.88
C ARG A 40 -8.07 -7.90 5.59
N CYS A 41 -7.99 -7.33 4.39
CA CYS A 41 -6.86 -6.50 3.99
C CYS A 41 -7.38 -5.12 3.54
N GLU A 42 -6.66 -4.07 3.92
CA GLU A 42 -6.91 -2.70 3.51
C GLU A 42 -5.68 -2.14 2.80
N ARG A 43 -5.92 -1.27 1.83
CA ARG A 43 -4.89 -0.37 1.32
C ARG A 43 -4.96 0.92 2.15
N VAL A 44 -3.83 1.38 2.65
CA VAL A 44 -3.72 2.65 3.38
C VAL A 44 -2.64 3.54 2.76
N ASP A 45 -2.87 4.84 2.69
CA ASP A 45 -1.76 5.79 2.49
C ASP A 45 -0.98 5.92 3.80
N MET A 46 0.30 5.57 3.80
CA MET A 46 1.11 5.60 5.02
C MET A 46 1.49 7.03 5.46
N ARG A 47 1.20 8.02 4.63
CA ARG A 47 1.45 9.44 4.91
C ARG A 47 0.20 10.09 5.51
N ASP A 48 -0.97 9.51 5.30
CA ASP A 48 -2.21 9.94 5.94
C ASP A 48 -2.39 9.22 7.28
N ARG A 49 -1.93 9.89 8.34
CA ARG A 49 -2.08 9.39 9.70
C ARG A 49 -3.54 9.18 10.10
N SER A 50 -4.46 10.01 9.62
CA SER A 50 -5.88 9.90 9.96
C SER A 50 -6.51 8.67 9.32
N GLU A 51 -6.20 8.42 8.04
CA GLU A 51 -6.62 7.22 7.32
C GLU A 51 -6.08 5.95 8.00
N MET A 52 -4.79 5.94 8.34
CA MET A 52 -4.17 4.82 9.05
C MET A 52 -4.86 4.53 10.39
N GLN A 53 -5.06 5.56 11.22
CA GLN A 53 -5.70 5.39 12.52
C GLN A 53 -7.14 4.90 12.39
N SER A 54 -7.88 5.40 11.40
CA SER A 54 -9.24 4.94 11.08
C SER A 54 -9.25 3.46 10.68
N SER A 55 -8.31 3.03 9.83
CA SER A 55 -8.15 1.62 9.46
C SER A 55 -7.81 0.75 10.67
N PHE A 56 -6.84 1.13 11.51
CA PHE A 56 -6.50 0.36 12.70
C PHE A 56 -7.65 0.27 13.70
N ALA A 57 -8.40 1.35 13.92
CA ALA A 57 -9.56 1.35 14.80
C ALA A 57 -10.69 0.44 14.30
N ARG A 58 -10.90 0.35 12.98
CA ARG A 58 -11.89 -0.57 12.38
C ARG A 58 -11.60 -2.04 12.67
N TYR A 59 -10.33 -2.39 12.80
CA TYR A 59 -9.86 -3.75 13.08
C TYR A 59 -9.34 -3.90 14.51
N ASP A 60 -9.78 -3.05 15.43
CA ASP A 60 -9.44 -3.22 16.85
C ASP A 60 -9.86 -4.60 17.35
N GLY A 61 -8.98 -5.25 18.11
CA GLY A 61 -9.12 -6.66 18.53
C GLY A 61 -8.80 -7.72 17.46
N TRP A 62 -8.44 -7.34 16.22
CA TRP A 62 -7.91 -8.27 15.22
C TRP A 62 -6.38 -8.30 15.29
N LYS A 63 -5.78 -9.45 14.97
CA LYS A 63 -4.34 -9.62 14.88
C LYS A 63 -3.84 -9.10 13.53
N LEU A 64 -2.85 -8.21 13.52
CA LEU A 64 -2.16 -7.82 12.29
C LEU A 64 -1.23 -8.95 11.84
N ILE A 65 -1.38 -9.40 10.60
CA ILE A 65 -0.68 -10.59 10.08
C ILE A 65 0.19 -10.32 8.86
N TYR A 66 0.01 -9.18 8.22
CA TYR A 66 0.75 -8.81 7.04
C TYR A 66 0.76 -7.30 6.89
N ILE A 67 1.93 -6.75 6.55
CA ILE A 67 2.06 -5.40 6.04
C ILE A 67 3.00 -5.43 4.86
N SER A 68 2.63 -4.75 3.78
CA SER A 68 3.48 -4.53 2.63
C SER A 68 3.42 -3.06 2.26
N GLU A 69 4.50 -2.34 2.49
CA GLU A 69 4.69 -0.98 2.03
C GLU A 69 5.16 -0.98 0.57
N TYR A 70 4.63 -0.06 -0.22
CA TYR A 70 5.08 0.24 -1.57
C TYR A 70 5.32 1.75 -1.71
N THR A 71 6.59 2.11 -1.83
CA THR A 71 7.04 3.50 -2.04
C THR A 71 7.48 3.67 -3.48
N THR A 72 6.91 4.66 -4.19
CA THR A 72 7.32 5.00 -5.56
C THR A 72 8.77 5.52 -5.58
N GLY A 73 9.53 5.26 -6.64
CA GLY A 73 10.94 5.71 -6.74
C GLY A 73 11.15 7.22 -6.59
N ASN A 74 10.18 8.03 -6.99
CA ASN A 74 10.16 9.48 -6.81
C ASN A 74 9.65 9.94 -5.42
N LYS A 75 9.31 9.00 -4.53
CA LYS A 75 8.79 9.21 -3.17
C LYS A 75 7.49 10.04 -3.11
N SER A 76 6.79 10.17 -4.23
CA SER A 76 5.53 10.91 -4.32
C SER A 76 4.32 10.11 -3.81
N GLY A 77 4.48 8.81 -3.58
CA GLY A 77 3.47 7.93 -2.99
C GLY A 77 4.13 6.88 -2.10
N THR A 78 3.57 6.69 -0.90
CA THR A 78 3.89 5.58 -0.01
C THR A 78 2.56 5.02 0.49
N ASP A 79 2.14 3.91 -0.08
CA ASP A 79 0.95 3.19 0.34
C ASP A 79 1.36 1.86 0.98
N ALA A 80 0.45 1.23 1.72
CA ALA A 80 0.64 -0.12 2.22
C ALA A 80 -0.61 -0.97 2.12
N ALA A 81 -0.41 -2.28 1.92
CA ALA A 81 -1.43 -3.29 2.15
C ALA A 81 -1.24 -3.80 3.57
N ILE A 82 -2.26 -3.68 4.40
CA ILE A 82 -2.25 -4.21 5.77
C ILE A 82 -3.36 -5.25 5.88
N CYS A 83 -3.03 -6.45 6.38
CA CYS A 83 -4.01 -7.48 6.62
C CYS A 83 -4.12 -7.83 8.11
N PHE A 84 -5.36 -8.06 8.52
CA PHE A 84 -5.78 -8.41 9.86
C PHE A 84 -6.51 -9.75 9.85
N GLU A 85 -6.36 -10.51 10.92
CA GLU A 85 -7.07 -11.76 11.16
C GLU A 85 -7.78 -11.76 12.51
N ARG A 86 -8.95 -12.41 12.54
CA ARG A 86 -9.59 -12.83 13.79
C ARG A 86 -10.09 -14.26 13.66
N LEU A 87 -10.29 -14.91 14.80
CA LEU A 87 -11.07 -16.14 14.86
C LEU A 87 -12.54 -15.82 14.55
N LYS A 88 -13.22 -16.76 13.88
CA LYS A 88 -14.66 -16.68 13.63
C LYS A 88 -15.48 -16.99 14.88
#